data_AF-A0A3S8ZVM3-F1
#
_entry.id   AF-A0A3S8ZVM3-F1
#
_cell.length_a   1.000
_cell.length_b   1.000
_cell.length_c   1.000
_cell.angle_alpha   90.00
_cell.angle_beta   90.00
_cell.angle_gamma   90.00
#
_symmetry.space_group_name_H-M   'P 1'
#
loop_
_entity.id
_entity.type
_entity.pdbx_description
1 polymer ?
#
loop_
_entity_poly.entity_id
_entity_poly.type
_entity_poly.pdbx_seq_one_letter_code
_entity_poly.pdbx_strand_id
1 'polypeptide(L)'
;MLTTIRYAMVGSIAAGKSTLFHALQGDGLVAQKTQALEFDGKGGVDTPGEFFNHPRLYSALINTVNDVDVLVYVHAANDMQYRMPPGLLSVYGGKRVLGVISQIDLDDADPDAVEIMLREHGFVGEIFQVSSYWPETVAALKSSLMGSTDKDCLP
;
A
#
# COMPACT_ATOMS: atom_id res chain seq x y z
N MET A 1 9.93 -19.21 15.14
CA MET A 1 8.76 -18.31 15.25
C MET A 1 8.68 -17.57 13.93
N LEU A 2 7.65 -17.76 13.11
CA LEU A 2 7.45 -16.93 11.92
C LEU A 2 7.10 -15.52 12.42
N THR A 3 7.96 -14.53 12.19
CA THR A 3 7.65 -13.13 12.49
C THR A 3 6.56 -12.67 11.54
N THR A 4 5.41 -12.27 12.09
CA THR A 4 4.33 -11.64 11.35
C THR A 4 4.81 -10.29 10.81
N ILE A 5 4.89 -10.13 9.49
CA ILE A 5 5.24 -8.86 8.86
C ILE A 5 4.07 -7.89 9.05
N ARG A 6 4.33 -6.74 9.67
CA ARG A 6 3.34 -5.67 9.81
C ARG A 6 3.43 -4.73 8.63
N TYR A 7 2.29 -4.41 8.01
CA TYR A 7 2.25 -3.49 6.88
C TYR A 7 1.10 -2.49 7.05
N ALA A 8 1.28 -1.28 6.52
CA ALA A 8 0.20 -0.28 6.47
C ALA A 8 -0.06 0.12 5.02
N MET A 9 -1.33 0.19 4.63
CA MET A 9 -1.73 0.75 3.34
C MET A 9 -2.02 2.24 3.48
N VAL A 10 -1.41 3.05 2.60
CA VAL A 10 -1.61 4.50 2.55
C VAL A 10 -1.85 4.93 1.10
N GLY A 11 -2.68 5.95 0.89
CA GLY A 11 -3.08 6.38 -0.45
C GLY A 11 -4.36 7.19 -0.42
N SER A 12 -4.69 7.83 -1.55
CA SER A 12 -5.88 8.69 -1.67
C SER A 12 -7.17 7.93 -1.39
N ILE A 13 -8.25 8.67 -1.09
CA ILE A 13 -9.60 8.11 -1.05
C ILE A 13 -9.91 7.46 -2.40
N ALA A 14 -10.60 6.31 -2.36
CA ALA A 14 -10.97 5.54 -3.54
C ALA A 14 -9.82 4.88 -4.33
N ALA A 15 -8.56 4.97 -3.89
CA ALA A 15 -7.44 4.21 -4.45
C ALA A 15 -7.53 2.68 -4.28
N GLY A 16 -8.66 2.12 -3.85
CA GLY A 16 -8.84 0.67 -3.71
C GLY A 16 -8.18 0.02 -2.48
N LYS A 17 -7.72 0.78 -1.48
CA LYS A 17 -7.04 0.24 -0.27
C LYS A 17 -7.82 -0.86 0.45
N SER A 18 -9.04 -0.58 0.89
CA SER A 18 -9.86 -1.56 1.63
C SER A 18 -10.17 -2.79 0.78
N THR A 19 -10.48 -2.61 -0.52
CA THR A 19 -10.68 -3.74 -1.46
C THR A 19 -9.43 -4.61 -1.57
N LEU A 20 -8.26 -4.00 -1.73
CA LEU A 20 -6.97 -4.69 -1.79
C LEU A 20 -6.63 -5.39 -0.46
N PHE A 21 -6.94 -4.74 0.65
CA PHE A 21 -6.74 -5.28 2.00
C PHE A 21 -7.52 -6.58 2.21
N HIS A 22 -8.80 -6.62 1.82
CA HIS A 22 -9.60 -7.85 1.88
C HIS A 22 -9.12 -8.92 0.88
N ALA A 23 -8.69 -8.50 -0.32
CA ALA A 23 -8.14 -9.43 -1.31
C ALA A 23 -6.87 -10.13 -0.79
N LEU A 24 -5.98 -9.43 -0.09
CA LEU A 24 -4.78 -10.01 0.52
C LEU A 24 -5.08 -11.02 1.64
N GLN A 25 -6.17 -10.81 2.38
CA GLN A 25 -6.62 -11.69 3.46
C GLN A 25 -7.24 -13.00 2.93
N GLY A 26 -7.77 -12.98 1.71
CA GLY A 26 -8.50 -14.10 1.11
C GLY A 26 -9.99 -14.14 1.51
N ASP A 27 -10.51 -13.05 2.11
CA ASP A 27 -11.86 -12.98 2.68
C ASP A 27 -12.94 -12.60 1.64
N GLY A 28 -12.60 -12.58 0.35
CA GLY A 28 -13.50 -12.12 -0.72
C GLY A 28 -13.54 -10.60 -0.88
N LEU A 29 -14.27 -10.11 -1.89
CA LEU A 29 -14.26 -8.71 -2.36
C LEU A 29 -15.23 -7.76 -1.63
N VAL A 30 -15.65 -8.07 -0.40
CA VAL A 30 -16.62 -7.22 0.31
C VAL A 30 -15.89 -6.06 0.99
N ALA A 31 -15.62 -5.00 0.21
CA ALA A 31 -15.11 -3.74 0.73
C ALA A 31 -16.20 -3.00 1.52
N GLN A 32 -16.18 -3.08 2.85
CA GLN A 32 -16.89 -2.10 3.66
C GLN A 32 -16.00 -0.86 3.79
N LYS A 33 -16.51 0.33 3.41
CA LYS A 33 -15.78 1.59 3.59
C LYS A 33 -15.60 1.84 5.09
N THR A 34 -14.36 1.77 5.56
CA THR A 34 -14.05 1.87 6.98
C THR A 34 -13.87 3.31 7.43
N GLN A 35 -14.52 3.70 8.53
CA GLN A 35 -14.30 4.97 9.24
C GLN A 35 -13.40 4.81 10.49
N ALA A 36 -12.69 3.68 10.61
CA ALA A 36 -11.77 3.37 11.69
C ALA A 36 -10.55 2.59 11.17
N LEU A 37 -9.39 2.72 11.83
CA LEU A 37 -8.19 1.90 11.56
C LEU A 37 -8.53 0.42 11.78
N GLU A 38 -8.56 -0.38 10.71
CA GLU A 38 -8.77 -1.82 10.80
C GLU A 38 -7.43 -2.56 10.81
N PHE A 39 -7.28 -3.42 11.82
CA PHE A 39 -6.14 -4.33 11.97
C PHE A 39 -6.61 -5.75 11.64
N ASP A 40 -5.97 -6.43 10.68
CA ASP A 40 -6.38 -7.80 10.26
C ASP A 40 -5.94 -8.91 11.23
N GLY A 41 -5.33 -8.58 12.38
CA GLY A 41 -4.74 -9.56 13.30
C GLY A 41 -3.53 -10.33 12.73
N LYS A 42 -3.16 -10.09 11.46
CA LYS A 42 -2.01 -10.64 10.72
C LYS A 42 -0.98 -9.55 10.38
N GLY A 43 -1.11 -8.37 10.97
CA GLY A 43 -0.14 -7.28 10.90
C GLY A 43 -0.48 -6.17 9.91
N GLY A 44 -1.54 -6.30 9.13
CA GLY A 44 -2.01 -5.28 8.19
C GLY A 44 -2.83 -4.19 8.87
N VAL A 45 -2.67 -2.95 8.41
CA VAL A 45 -3.44 -1.77 8.82
C VAL A 45 -4.05 -1.06 7.61
N ASP A 46 -5.38 -0.94 7.56
CA ASP A 46 -6.07 -0.06 6.61
C ASP A 46 -6.19 1.35 7.20
N THR A 47 -5.65 2.35 6.49
CA THR A 47 -5.73 3.76 6.91
C THR A 47 -6.81 4.50 6.11
N PRO A 48 -7.75 5.21 6.76
CA PRO A 48 -8.72 6.02 6.03
C PRO A 48 -8.05 7.01 5.08
N GLY A 49 -8.52 7.12 3.84
CA GLY A 49 -7.89 8.02 2.86
C GLY A 49 -7.93 9.50 3.25
N GLU A 50 -8.77 9.89 4.21
CA GLU A 50 -8.82 11.25 4.77
C GLU A 50 -7.51 11.68 5.43
N PHE A 51 -6.75 10.73 6.02
CA PHE A 51 -5.43 11.00 6.59
C PHE A 51 -4.43 11.48 5.52
N PHE A 52 -4.62 11.05 4.27
CA PHE A 52 -3.78 11.39 3.14
C PHE A 52 -4.20 12.73 2.49
N ASN A 53 -5.50 13.04 2.51
CA ASN A 53 -6.06 14.25 1.92
C ASN A 53 -6.02 15.48 2.84
N HIS A 54 -5.81 15.31 4.15
CA HIS A 54 -5.78 16.43 5.09
C HIS A 54 -4.40 16.60 5.76
N PRO A 55 -3.65 17.68 5.46
CA PRO A 55 -2.31 17.90 6.02
C PRO A 55 -2.22 17.90 7.55
N ARG A 56 -3.33 18.21 8.24
CA ARG A 56 -3.42 18.19 9.71
C ARG A 56 -3.38 16.79 10.31
N LEU A 57 -3.67 15.76 9.50
CA LEU A 57 -3.70 14.36 9.92
C LEU A 57 -2.40 13.61 9.59
N TYR A 58 -1.42 14.27 8.96
CA TYR A 58 -0.15 13.64 8.58
C TYR A 58 0.64 13.15 9.79
N SER A 59 0.58 13.83 10.93
CA SER A 59 1.22 13.36 12.17
C SER A 59 0.62 12.04 12.66
N ALA A 60 -0.71 11.88 12.58
CA ALA A 60 -1.37 10.63 12.92
C ALA A 60 -1.01 9.51 11.95
N LEU A 61 -0.97 9.80 10.64
CA LEU A 61 -0.52 8.86 9.62
C LEU A 61 0.94 8.41 9.87
N ILE A 62 1.86 9.35 10.09
CA ILE A 62 3.27 9.06 10.37
C ILE A 62 3.40 8.19 11.62
N ASN A 63 2.65 8.48 12.69
CA ASN A 63 2.69 7.69 13.92
C ASN A 63 2.16 6.26 13.70
N THR A 64 1.05 6.08 12.97
CA THR A 64 0.50 4.75 12.66
C THR A 64 1.48 3.91 11.86
N VAL A 65 2.19 4.51 10.90
CA VAL A 65 3.14 3.78 10.06
C VAL A 65 4.52 3.62 10.75
N ASN A 66 4.77 4.31 11.86
CA ASN A 66 6.02 4.13 12.61
C ASN A 66 6.13 2.72 13.23
N ASP A 67 5.03 2.02 13.44
CA ASP A 67 5.00 0.69 14.05
C ASP A 67 4.95 -0.49 13.06
N VAL A 68 4.94 -0.23 11.74
CA VAL A 68 4.90 -1.29 10.71
C VAL A 68 6.26 -1.52 10.04
N ASP A 69 6.48 -2.73 9.51
CA ASP A 69 7.71 -3.15 8.85
C ASP A 69 7.74 -2.72 7.37
N VAL A 70 6.57 -2.70 6.71
CA VAL A 70 6.40 -2.35 5.30
C VAL A 70 5.33 -1.26 5.12
N LEU A 71 5.63 -0.24 4.33
CA LEU A 71 4.62 0.70 3.86
C LEU A 71 4.16 0.32 2.45
N VAL A 72 2.85 0.20 2.25
CA VAL A 72 2.24 -0.05 0.94
C VAL A 72 1.56 1.24 0.47
N TYR A 73 2.16 1.91 -0.51
CA TYR A 73 1.56 3.08 -1.14
C TYR A 73 0.65 2.65 -2.27
N VAL A 74 -0.66 2.90 -2.14
CA VAL A 74 -1.68 2.52 -3.11
C VAL A 74 -2.13 3.72 -3.93
N HIS A 75 -2.07 3.59 -5.25
CA HIS A 75 -2.43 4.60 -6.25
C HIS A 75 -3.36 3.97 -7.29
N ALA A 76 -4.46 4.63 -7.69
CA ALA A 76 -5.34 4.08 -8.71
C ALA A 76 -4.72 4.19 -10.11
N ALA A 77 -4.95 3.21 -10.98
CA ALA A 77 -4.41 3.16 -12.34
C ALA A 77 -4.98 4.22 -13.28
N ASN A 78 -6.08 4.89 -12.90
CA ASN A 78 -6.70 5.98 -13.67
C ASN A 78 -6.53 7.36 -13.00
N ASP A 79 -5.65 7.48 -12.00
CA ASP A 79 -5.38 8.73 -11.29
C ASP A 79 -3.97 9.25 -11.61
N MET A 80 -3.88 10.36 -12.33
CA MET A 80 -2.61 11.00 -12.70
C MET A 80 -2.15 12.05 -11.69
N GLN A 81 -2.82 12.19 -10.55
CA GLN A 81 -2.46 13.18 -9.53
C GLN A 81 -1.62 12.55 -8.42
N TYR A 82 -0.32 12.84 -8.45
CA TYR A 82 0.57 12.54 -7.33
C TYR A 82 0.17 13.33 -6.08
N ARG A 83 -0.13 12.61 -4.99
CA ARG A 83 -0.59 13.22 -3.73
C ARG A 83 0.18 12.74 -2.50
N MET A 84 1.32 12.07 -2.68
CA MET A 84 2.11 11.59 -1.54
C MET A 84 2.56 12.75 -0.64
N PRO A 85 2.24 12.71 0.68
CA PRO A 85 2.65 13.75 1.61
C PRO A 85 4.16 13.98 1.57
N PRO A 86 4.61 15.24 1.47
CA PRO A 86 6.02 15.58 1.51
C PRO A 86 6.65 15.04 2.78
N GLY A 87 7.80 14.40 2.62
CA GLY A 87 8.56 13.85 3.73
C GLY A 87 7.96 12.60 4.36
N LEU A 88 6.85 12.05 3.83
CA LEU A 88 6.43 10.69 4.17
C LEU A 88 7.63 9.78 3.90
N LEU A 89 8.04 9.59 2.64
CA LEU A 89 9.19 8.77 2.26
C LEU A 89 10.50 9.09 3.02
N SER A 90 10.77 10.35 3.37
CA SER A 90 12.02 10.72 4.07
C SER A 90 12.06 10.27 5.52
N VAL A 91 10.91 10.12 6.19
CA VAL A 91 10.83 9.53 7.54
C VAL A 91 11.15 8.02 7.50
N TYR A 92 11.09 7.38 6.33
CA TYR A 92 11.33 5.93 6.13
C TYR A 92 12.77 5.56 5.78
N GLY A 93 13.78 6.31 6.23
CA GLY A 93 15.21 6.10 5.93
C GLY A 93 15.81 4.71 6.24
N GLY A 94 15.02 3.72 6.60
CA GLY A 94 15.39 2.30 6.67
C GLY A 94 14.24 1.30 6.53
N LYS A 95 13.03 1.72 6.11
CA LYS A 95 11.87 0.82 5.97
C LYS A 95 11.56 0.53 4.50
N ARG A 96 11.06 -0.68 4.22
CA ARG A 96 10.68 -1.09 2.88
C ARG A 96 9.38 -0.41 2.46
N VAL A 97 9.38 0.19 1.28
CA VAL A 97 8.20 0.82 0.67
C VAL A 97 7.86 0.07 -0.62
N LEU A 98 6.60 -0.35 -0.74
CA LEU A 98 6.04 -0.97 -1.94
C LEU A 98 5.02 -0.03 -2.57
N GLY A 99 5.09 0.15 -3.87
CA GLY A 99 4.06 0.84 -4.64
C GLY A 99 3.05 -0.16 -5.17
N VAL A 100 1.77 0.19 -5.14
CA VAL A 100 0.70 -0.58 -5.76
C VAL A 100 -0.10 0.36 -6.65
N ILE A 101 -0.11 0.05 -7.94
CA ILE A 101 -1.01 0.65 -8.90
C ILE A 101 -2.25 -0.25 -8.95
N SER A 102 -3.31 0.17 -8.29
CA SER A 102 -4.54 -0.61 -8.10
C SER A 102 -5.55 -0.37 -9.23
N GLN A 103 -6.58 -1.22 -9.31
CA GLN A 103 -7.71 -1.04 -10.24
C GLN A 103 -7.29 -1.05 -11.72
N ILE A 104 -6.27 -1.83 -12.06
CA ILE A 104 -5.78 -2.00 -13.45
C ILE A 104 -6.79 -2.68 -14.38
N ASP A 105 -7.90 -3.17 -13.83
CA ASP A 105 -9.02 -3.77 -14.54
C ASP A 105 -10.03 -2.75 -15.11
N LEU A 106 -9.91 -1.47 -14.77
CA LEU A 106 -10.81 -0.43 -15.28
C LEU A 106 -10.53 -0.11 -16.75
N ASP A 107 -11.58 0.21 -17.51
CA ASP A 107 -11.48 0.56 -18.94
C ASP A 107 -10.64 1.82 -19.19
N ASP A 108 -10.56 2.73 -18.21
CA ASP A 108 -9.80 3.98 -18.25
C ASP A 108 -8.46 3.90 -17.50
N ALA A 109 -8.01 2.70 -17.13
CA ALA A 109 -6.73 2.48 -16.47
C ALA A 109 -5.55 2.67 -17.44
N ASP A 110 -4.52 3.37 -16.99
CA ASP A 110 -3.21 3.48 -17.65
C ASP A 110 -2.09 3.30 -16.60
N PRO A 111 -1.84 2.04 -16.19
CA PRO A 111 -0.89 1.76 -15.11
C PRO A 111 0.55 2.10 -15.49
N ASP A 112 0.90 2.09 -16.77
CA ASP A 112 2.24 2.44 -17.24
C ASP A 112 2.48 3.95 -17.13
N ALA A 113 1.50 4.78 -17.52
CA ALA A 113 1.59 6.23 -17.34
C ALA A 113 1.63 6.61 -15.85
N VAL A 114 0.86 5.91 -15.01
CA VAL A 114 0.90 6.11 -13.55
C VAL A 114 2.26 5.72 -12.99
N GLU A 115 2.86 4.60 -13.39
CA GLU A 115 4.20 4.21 -12.93
C GLU A 115 5.23 5.28 -13.30
N ILE A 116 5.22 5.75 -14.56
CA ILE A 116 6.12 6.83 -15.01
C ILE A 116 5.96 8.06 -14.10
N MET A 117 4.73 8.50 -13.86
CA MET A 117 4.43 9.64 -12.99
C MET A 117 4.98 9.42 -11.57
N LEU A 118 4.79 8.23 -10.98
CA LEU A 118 5.33 7.92 -9.65
C LEU A 118 6.86 8.00 -9.60
N ARG A 119 7.54 7.48 -10.64
CA ARG A 119 9.01 7.53 -10.76
C ARG A 119 9.51 8.96 -10.91
N GLU A 120 8.86 9.78 -11.74
CA GLU A 120 9.21 11.19 -11.93
C GLU A 120 9.09 12.01 -10.65
N HIS A 121 8.15 11.65 -9.76
CA HIS A 121 8.00 12.24 -8.44
C HIS A 121 8.90 11.62 -7.36
N GLY A 122 9.85 10.76 -7.75
CA GLY A 122 10.88 10.22 -6.88
C GLY A 122 10.47 9.00 -6.07
N PHE A 123 9.43 8.26 -6.47
CA PHE A 123 9.10 6.99 -5.83
C PHE A 123 10.20 5.95 -6.05
N VAL A 124 10.82 5.51 -4.96
CA VAL A 124 11.87 4.47 -4.95
C VAL A 124 11.31 3.23 -4.28
N GLY A 125 11.38 2.09 -4.98
CA GLY A 125 10.85 0.80 -4.50
C GLY A 125 10.28 -0.06 -5.63
N GLU A 126 9.91 -1.29 -5.28
CA GLU A 126 9.13 -2.16 -6.16
C GLU A 126 7.72 -1.59 -6.35
N ILE A 127 7.20 -1.64 -7.58
CA ILE A 127 5.84 -1.24 -7.91
C ILE A 127 5.11 -2.46 -8.48
N PHE A 128 3.91 -2.71 -7.98
CA PHE A 128 3.04 -3.79 -8.41
C PHE A 128 1.79 -3.22 -9.08
N GLN A 129 1.51 -3.67 -10.30
CA GLN A 129 0.23 -3.44 -10.95
C GLN A 129 -0.76 -4.52 -10.48
N VAL A 130 -1.86 -4.11 -9.84
CA VAL A 130 -2.78 -5.02 -9.14
C VAL A 130 -4.23 -4.73 -9.46
N SER A 131 -4.95 -5.80 -9.82
CA SER A 131 -6.41 -5.82 -9.73
C SER A 131 -6.81 -6.73 -8.58
N SER A 132 -7.68 -6.26 -7.69
CA SER A 132 -8.23 -7.13 -6.64
C SER A 132 -9.10 -8.26 -7.20
N TYR A 133 -9.52 -8.16 -8.46
CA TYR A 133 -10.29 -9.17 -9.18
C TYR A 133 -9.43 -10.22 -9.88
N TRP A 134 -8.12 -10.00 -10.01
CA TRP A 134 -7.17 -10.88 -10.69
C TRP A 134 -6.22 -11.52 -9.66
N PRO A 135 -6.51 -12.75 -9.18
CA PRO A 135 -5.81 -13.37 -8.06
C PRO A 135 -4.29 -13.47 -8.22
N GLU A 136 -3.81 -13.64 -9.44
CA GLU A 136 -2.39 -13.72 -9.78
C GLU A 136 -1.64 -12.42 -9.45
N THR A 137 -2.28 -11.26 -9.64
CA THR A 137 -1.67 -9.96 -9.35
C THR A 137 -1.60 -9.71 -7.84
N VAL A 138 -2.64 -10.12 -7.10
CA VAL A 138 -2.68 -10.08 -5.64
C VAL A 138 -1.67 -11.06 -5.03
N ALA A 139 -1.52 -12.24 -5.63
CA ALA A 139 -0.56 -13.25 -5.19
C ALA A 139 0.88 -12.75 -5.33
N ALA A 140 1.23 -12.08 -6.44
CA ALA A 140 2.55 -11.48 -6.64
C ALA A 140 2.87 -10.44 -5.55
N LEU A 141 1.93 -9.53 -5.25
CA LEU A 141 2.07 -8.57 -4.15
C LEU A 141 2.24 -9.27 -2.80
N LYS A 142 1.42 -10.30 -2.52
CA LYS A 142 1.47 -11.07 -1.28
C LYS A 142 2.81 -11.79 -1.10
N SER A 143 3.32 -12.42 -2.15
CA SER A 143 4.65 -13.05 -2.14
C SER A 143 5.75 -12.03 -1.84
N SER A 144 5.67 -10.84 -2.43
CA SER A 144 6.61 -9.76 -2.13
C SER A 144 6.50 -9.28 -0.68
N LEU A 145 5.27 -9.07 -0.16
CA LEU A 145 5.02 -8.70 1.23
C LEU A 145 5.56 -9.73 2.24
N MET A 146 5.47 -11.02 1.93
CA MET A 146 5.95 -12.11 2.77
C MET A 146 7.46 -12.41 2.57
N GLY A 147 8.03 -11.97 1.45
CA GLY A 147 9.38 -12.27 0.96
C GLY A 147 10.50 -11.41 1.56
N SER A 148 10.43 -11.07 2.84
CA SER A 148 11.56 -10.49 3.58
C SER A 148 11.66 -11.09 4.98
N THR A 149 11.74 -12.42 5.02
CA THR A 149 12.11 -13.18 6.23
C THR A 149 13.44 -13.91 6.03
N ASP A 150 14.42 -13.27 5.40
CA ASP A 150 15.83 -13.62 5.59
C ASP A 150 16.43 -12.63 6.60
N LYS A 151 16.00 -12.78 7.87
CA LYS A 151 16.96 -12.71 8.95
C LYS A 151 17.60 -14.09 8.99
N ASP A 152 18.93 -14.10 8.96
CA ASP A 152 19.84 -15.26 8.85
C ASP A 152 20.35 -15.39 7.41
N CYS A 153 21.63 -15.32 7.10
CA CYS A 153 22.82 -15.51 7.91
C CYS A 153 24.00 -15.03 7.05
N LEU A 154 25.03 -14.43 7.64
CA LEU A 154 26.34 -15.07 7.75
C LEU A 154 27.27 -14.20 8.62
N PRO A 155 28.30 -14.83 9.21
CA PRO A 155 28.93 -14.52 10.50
C PRO A 155 29.96 -13.39 10.48
#